data_AF-A0A365TPF7-F1
#
_entry.id   AF-A0A365TPF7-F1
#
_cell.length_a   1.000
_cell.length_b   1.000
_cell.length_c   1.000
_cell.angle_alpha   90.00
_cell.angle_beta   90.00
_cell.angle_gamma   90.00
#
_symmetry.space_group_name_H-M   'P 1'
#
loop_
_entity.id
_entity.type
_entity.pdbx_description
1 polymer ?
#
loop_
_entity_poly.entity_id
_entity_poly.type
_entity_poly.pdbx_seq_one_letter_code
_entity_poly.pdbx_strand_id
1 'polypeptide(L)'
;MLSIMQIILLILDVVWFIIIVHVIMSWLINFQVLNLGQPFVAQVWEGLNRLLEPLYNPIRRILPAMSGIDLAPLVALVGVYALRIVIMNNMASFY
;
A
#
# COMPACT_ATOMS: atom_id res chain seq x y z
N MET A 1 -14.00 15.01 -18.84
CA MET A 1 -13.17 13.84 -18.48
C MET A 1 -12.47 13.98 -17.12
N LEU A 2 -12.42 15.18 -16.53
CA LEU A 2 -11.80 15.43 -15.21
C LEU A 2 -12.36 14.56 -14.07
N SER A 3 -13.67 14.30 -14.04
CA SER A 3 -14.30 13.49 -12.98
C SER A 3 -13.76 12.05 -12.94
N ILE A 4 -13.43 11.46 -14.10
CA ILE A 4 -12.83 10.11 -14.15
C ILE A 4 -11.44 10.13 -13.51
N MET A 5 -10.62 11.14 -13.84
CA MET A 5 -9.29 11.29 -13.24
C MET A 5 -9.36 11.51 -11.74
N GLN A 6 -10.33 12.30 -11.27
CA GLN A 6 -10.58 12.51 -9.84
C GLN A 6 -10.99 11.22 -9.12
N ILE A 7 -11.84 10.39 -9.74
CA ILE A 7 -12.21 9.07 -9.18
C ILE A 7 -10.99 8.16 -9.09
N ILE A 8 -10.11 8.16 -10.10
CA ILE A 8 -8.86 7.39 -10.06
C ILE A 8 -7.95 7.88 -8.93
N LEU A 9 -7.80 9.21 -8.77
CA LEU A 9 -7.03 9.77 -7.66
C LEU A 9 -7.59 9.36 -6.29
N LEU A 10 -8.92 9.36 -6.13
CA LEU A 10 -9.58 8.88 -4.91
C LEU A 10 -9.26 7.40 -4.64
N ILE A 11 -9.27 6.55 -5.67
CA ILE A 11 -8.90 5.13 -5.52
C ILE A 11 -7.43 5.02 -5.08
N LEU A 12 -6.53 5.79 -5.68
CA LEU A 12 -5.11 5.80 -5.29
C LEU A 12 -4.92 6.28 -3.85
N ASP A 13 -5.72 7.24 -3.37
CA ASP A 13 -5.70 7.70 -1.98
C ASP A 13 -6.14 6.60 -1.01
N VAL A 14 -7.18 5.83 -1.36
CA VAL A 14 -7.62 4.67 -0.58
C VAL A 14 -6.53 3.61 -0.54
N VAL A 15 -5.92 3.27 -1.68
CA VAL A 15 -4.81 2.30 -1.74
C VAL A 15 -3.64 2.77 -0.89
N TRP A 16 -3.26 4.04 -1.00
CA TRP A 16 -2.19 4.64 -0.19
C TRP A 16 -2.48 4.51 1.31
N PHE A 17 -3.71 4.82 1.75
CA PHE A 17 -4.13 4.67 3.13
C PHE A 17 -4.05 3.22 3.62
N ILE A 18 -4.53 2.25 2.84
CA ILE A 18 -4.47 0.82 3.21
C ILE A 18 -3.02 0.36 3.37
N ILE A 19 -2.12 0.78 2.48
CA ILE A 19 -0.69 0.46 2.59
C ILE A 19 -0.11 1.06 3.88
N ILE A 20 -0.44 2.30 4.21
CA ILE A 20 0.02 2.93 5.46
C ILE A 20 -0.48 2.17 6.69
N VAL A 21 -1.76 1.79 6.73
CA VAL A 21 -2.31 0.97 7.82
C VAL A 21 -1.55 -0.35 7.94
N HIS A 22 -1.25 -0.99 6.81
CA HIS A 22 -0.47 -2.23 6.80
C HIS A 22 0.96 -2.04 7.35
N VAL A 23 1.66 -0.96 6.97
CA VAL A 23 3.01 -0.63 7.49
C VAL A 23 2.96 -0.39 9.00
N ILE A 24 1.99 0.40 9.46
CA ILE A 24 1.80 0.67 10.90
C ILE A 24 1.51 -0.64 11.65
N MET A 25 0.59 -1.47 11.16
CA MET A 25 0.29 -2.77 11.74
C MET A 25 1.54 -3.66 11.80
N SER A 26 2.34 -3.69 10.73
CA SER A 26 3.61 -4.43 10.69
C SER A 26 4.57 -3.99 11.79
N TRP A 27 4.72 -2.68 12.02
CA TRP A 27 5.55 -2.17 13.11
C TRP A 27 4.97 -2.51 14.47
N LEU A 28 3.67 -2.31 14.67
CA LEU A 28 3.02 -2.63 15.95
C LEU A 28 3.16 -4.11 16.31
N ILE A 29 3.08 -5.01 15.33
CA ILE A 29 3.31 -6.45 15.55
C ILE A 29 4.79 -6.72 15.84
N ASN A 30 5.71 -6.13 15.06
CA ASN A 30 7.15 -6.35 15.23
C ASN A 30 7.66 -5.85 16.60
N PHE A 31 7.18 -4.69 17.05
CA PHE A 31 7.45 -4.14 18.38
C PHE A 31 6.65 -4.81 19.51
N GLN A 32 5.95 -5.92 19.23
CA GLN A 32 5.14 -6.67 20.19
C GLN A 32 4.05 -5.84 20.90
N VAL A 33 3.64 -4.71 20.31
CA VAL A 33 2.52 -3.88 20.80
C VAL A 33 1.19 -4.56 20.49
N LEU A 34 1.09 -5.17 19.31
CA LEU A 34 -0.06 -5.99 18.91
C LEU A 34 0.33 -7.47 18.89
N ASN A 35 -0.52 -8.30 19.49
CA ASN A 35 -0.30 -9.74 19.56
C ASN A 35 -1.15 -10.47 18.51
N LEU A 36 -0.49 -11.17 17.58
CA LEU A 36 -1.14 -12.03 16.59
C LEU A 36 -1.88 -13.24 17.20
N GLY A 37 -1.65 -13.55 18.48
CA GLY A 37 -2.44 -14.54 19.21
C GLY A 37 -3.89 -14.09 19.46
N GLN A 38 -4.20 -12.79 19.32
CA GLN A 38 -5.56 -12.29 19.42
C GLN A 38 -6.30 -12.51 18.08
N PRO A 39 -7.43 -13.25 18.06
CA PRO A 39 -8.12 -13.60 16.80
C PRO A 39 -8.48 -12.39 15.94
N PHE A 40 -8.85 -11.27 16.55
CA PHE A 40 -9.20 -10.03 15.84
C PHE A 40 -7.98 -9.42 15.11
N VAL A 41 -6.85 -9.29 15.80
CA VAL A 41 -5.61 -8.75 15.22
C VAL A 41 -5.12 -9.63 14.07
N ALA A 42 -5.14 -10.94 14.27
CA ALA A 42 -4.78 -11.91 13.23
C ALA A 42 -5.67 -11.80 11.99
N GLN A 43 -6.99 -11.70 12.16
CA GLN A 43 -7.94 -11.56 11.05
C GLN A 43 -7.72 -10.26 10.26
N VAL A 44 -7.51 -9.13 10.95
CA VAL A 44 -7.22 -7.86 10.28
C VAL A 44 -5.87 -7.94 9.54
N TRP A 45 -4.85 -8.51 10.18
CA TRP A 45 -3.53 -8.67 9.58
C TRP A 45 -3.57 -9.57 8.34
N GLU A 46 -4.25 -10.71 8.41
CA GLU A 46 -4.42 -11.61 7.27
C GLU A 46 -5.26 -10.96 6.16
N GLY A 47 -6.33 -10.26 6.51
CA GLY A 47 -7.16 -9.52 5.57
C GLY A 47 -6.37 -8.46 4.80
N LEU A 48 -5.58 -7.65 5.52
CA LEU A 48 -4.70 -6.66 4.90
C LEU A 48 -3.66 -7.32 3.99
N ASN A 49 -3.02 -8.41 4.44
CA ASN A 49 -2.05 -9.13 3.62
C ASN A 49 -2.67 -9.65 2.33
N ARG A 50 -3.84 -10.32 2.39
CA ARG A 50 -4.51 -10.86 1.21
C ARG A 50 -4.95 -9.76 0.23
N LEU A 51 -5.39 -8.62 0.74
CA LEU A 51 -5.78 -7.47 -0.10
C LEU A 51 -4.56 -6.86 -0.81
N LEU A 52 -3.41 -6.79 -0.14
CA LEU A 52 -2.20 -6.15 -0.66
C LEU A 52 -1.26 -7.10 -1.39
N GLU A 53 -1.40 -8.41 -1.20
CA GLU A 53 -0.64 -9.46 -1.84
C GLU A 53 -0.56 -9.32 -3.38
N PRO A 54 -1.66 -9.10 -4.14
CA PRO A 54 -1.56 -8.91 -5.59
C PRO A 54 -0.73 -7.68 -5.99
N LEU A 55 -0.67 -6.66 -5.13
CA LEU A 55 0.16 -5.47 -5.35
C LEU A 55 1.62 -5.71 -4.95
N TYR A 56 1.86 -6.40 -3.83
CA TYR A 56 3.20 -6.61 -3.27
C TYR A 56 3.97 -7.74 -3.94
N ASN A 57 3.31 -8.83 -4.36
CA ASN A 57 3.98 -9.97 -4.98
C ASN A 57 4.79 -9.60 -6.22
N PRO A 58 4.29 -8.79 -7.17
CA PRO A 58 5.09 -8.32 -8.30
C PRO A 58 6.29 -7.49 -7.84
N ILE A 59 6.12 -6.62 -6.85
CA ILE A 59 7.18 -5.75 -6.32
C ILE A 59 8.28 -6.59 -5.68
N ARG A 60 7.92 -7.58 -4.85
CA ARG A 60 8.88 -8.51 -4.20
C ARG A 60 9.68 -9.35 -5.20
N ARG A 61 9.15 -9.62 -6.40
CA ARG A 61 9.89 -10.34 -7.46
C ARG A 61 10.97 -9.49 -8.11
N ILE A 62 10.79 -8.17 -8.12
CA ILE A 62 11.75 -7.21 -8.71
C ILE A 62 12.81 -6.82 -7.67
N LEU A 63 12.41 -6.74 -6.39
CA LEU A 63 13.33 -6.44 -5.30
C LEU A 63 14.27 -7.64 -5.03
N PRO A 64 15.56 -7.38 -4.78
CA PRO A 64 16.46 -8.43 -4.30
C PRO A 64 15.95 -8.95 -2.94
N ALA A 65 16.22 -10.23 -2.65
CA ALA A 65 15.81 -10.85 -1.39
C ALA A 65 16.44 -10.11 -0.19
N MET A 66 15.66 -9.28 0.47
CA MET A 66 16.06 -8.52 1.66
C MET A 66 15.92 -9.43 2.89
N SER A 67 17.00 -9.62 3.63
CA SER A 67 17.03 -10.42 4.86
C SER A 67 16.17 -9.77 5.95
N GLY A 68 14.96 -10.27 6.15
CA GLY A 68 14.14 -10.01 7.35
C GLY A 68 13.28 -8.74 7.35
N ILE A 69 13.43 -7.85 6.37
CA ILE A 69 12.60 -6.63 6.25
C ILE A 69 11.93 -6.63 4.89
N ASP A 70 10.59 -6.59 4.88
CA ASP A 70 9.82 -6.43 3.65
C ASP A 70 9.75 -4.95 3.26
N LEU A 71 10.49 -4.60 2.20
CA LEU A 71 10.46 -3.25 1.62
C LEU A 71 9.36 -3.06 0.57
N ALA A 72 8.60 -4.11 0.22
CA ALA A 72 7.56 -4.01 -0.79
C ALA A 72 6.49 -2.95 -0.47
N PRO A 73 6.02 -2.77 0.79
CA PRO A 73 5.07 -1.71 1.13
C PRO A 73 5.62 -0.32 0.85
N LEU A 74 6.89 -0.07 1.16
CA LEU A 74 7.57 1.21 0.89
C LEU A 74 7.64 1.50 -0.60
N VAL A 75 8.04 0.51 -1.40
CA VAL A 75 8.10 0.65 -2.86
C VAL A 75 6.70 0.84 -3.45
N ALA A 76 5.69 0.16 -2.92
CA ALA A 76 4.30 0.35 -3.32
C ALA A 76 3.82 1.79 -3.03
N LEU A 77 4.13 2.35 -1.86
CA LEU A 77 3.80 3.75 -1.53
C LEU A 77 4.42 4.72 -2.52
N VAL A 78 5.70 4.53 -2.85
CA VAL A 78 6.41 5.36 -3.83
C VAL A 78 5.75 5.23 -5.21
N GLY A 79 5.42 4.01 -5.64
CA GLY A 79 4.73 3.77 -6.91
C GLY A 79 3.36 4.43 -6.98
N VAL A 80 2.54 4.32 -5.93
CA VAL A 80 1.24 4.99 -5.83
C VAL A 80 1.40 6.50 -5.88
N TYR A 81 2.36 7.06 -5.15
CA TYR A 81 2.61 8.51 -5.15
C TYR A 81 3.09 9.01 -6.51
N ALA A 82 3.98 8.26 -7.19
CA ALA A 82 4.41 8.57 -8.54
C ALA A 82 3.24 8.58 -9.53
N LEU A 83 2.32 7.58 -9.45
CA LEU A 83 1.11 7.56 -10.26
C LEU A 83 0.22 8.78 -10.02
N ARG A 84 0.06 9.21 -8.75
CA ARG A 84 -0.69 10.43 -8.42
C ARG A 84 -0.08 11.67 -9.07
N ILE A 85 1.24 11.83 -9.00
CA ILE A 85 1.95 12.95 -9.63
C ILE A 85 1.70 12.95 -11.14
N VAL A 86 1.87 11.80 -11.80
CA VAL A 86 1.67 11.67 -13.24
C VAL A 86 0.24 12.04 -13.62
N ILE A 87 -0.77 11.51 -12.92
CA ILE A 87 -2.17 11.81 -13.19
C ILE A 87 -2.45 13.29 -12.98
N MET A 88 -2.02 13.87 -11.86
CA MET A 88 -2.30 15.27 -11.51
C MET A 88 -1.66 16.25 -12.49
N ASN A 89 -0.42 15.98 -12.93
CA ASN A 89 0.25 16.80 -13.94
C ASN A 89 -0.46 16.73 -15.29
N ASN A 90 -0.94 15.54 -15.69
CA ASN A 90 -1.67 15.39 -16.95
C ASN A 90 -3.11 15.93 -16.85
N MET A 91 -3.74 15.94 -15.67
CA MET A 91 -5.05 16.56 -15.46
C MET A 91 -5.06 18.05 -15.83
N ALA A 92 -3.96 18.77 -15.57
CA ALA A 92 -3.80 20.17 -15.97
C ALA A 92 -3.80 20.36 -17.49
N SER A 93 -3.40 19.34 -18.26
CA SER A 93 -3.42 19.37 -19.73
C SER A 93 -4.81 19.11 -20.33
N PHE A 94 -5.76 18.60 -19.53
CA PHE A 94 -7.15 18.37 -19.93
C PHE A 94 -8.09 19.54 -19.57
N TYR A 95 -7.53 20.69 -19.18
CA TYR A 95 -8.25 21.93 -18.93
C TYR A 95 -8.47 22.73 -20.22
#